data_AF-A0A814L9L6-F1
#
_entry.id   AF-A0A814L9L6-F1
#
_cell.length_a   1.000
_cell.length_b   1.000
_cell.length_c   1.000
_cell.angle_alpha   90.00
_cell.angle_beta   90.00
_cell.angle_gamma   90.00
#
_symmetry.space_group_name_H-M   'P 1'
#
loop_
_entity.id
_entity.type
_entity.pdbx_description
1 polymer ?
#
loop_
_entity_poly.entity_id
_entity_poly.type
_entity_poly.pdbx_seq_one_letter_code
_entity_poly.pdbx_strand_id
1 'polypeptide(L)'
;MIKGNKFDVSWIIVEETDSNILLPCTHKNRSQLLNNKCIDSNRLVPAKKNHTFASLVQEFPWLRGSILSLQSHSLAYCAIPKIASKSFLTLMIYVYIRDAIDHVDTNGTNIVVNKTRAEQLVNIQKLHEALRKNGIPLPEKREEISVTSLIQIFLHLLRFSSVNSTSPTVFLNPHRLNLKDILPHLNFNYTNSSSDILSPSFTRVLFVRHPFERLVSAYKERIATLEKDRIQQEPYYDALRKIICYRFSNKNRTQRSNPKPYSCQSVIPSFEHFVQYILNGIDDPSTIIRMDAHWQPYTIICQVCNIRYNFIGKYESFNDDFTLLLKRLNVSDWNKQHHLGASDNRTAEYRRMYSSLPDQLICGLVRLYKNDLLLFNYQIEDYVNRTISAC
;
A
#
# COMPACT_ATOMS: atom_id res chain seq x y z
N MET A 1 -22.61 -37.46 -4.67
CA MET A 1 -21.15 -37.49 -4.49
C MET A 1 -20.50 -36.83 -5.70
N ILE A 2 -20.23 -35.52 -5.61
CA ILE A 2 -19.33 -34.84 -6.56
C ILE A 2 -17.98 -34.84 -5.84
N LYS A 3 -17.02 -35.61 -6.35
CA LYS A 3 -15.64 -35.62 -5.85
C LYS A 3 -15.10 -34.21 -6.00
N GLY A 4 -14.96 -33.51 -4.87
CA GLY A 4 -14.40 -32.18 -4.81
C GLY A 4 -12.93 -32.22 -5.17
N ASN A 5 -12.60 -31.71 -6.35
CA ASN A 5 -11.27 -31.16 -6.57
C ASN A 5 -11.18 -29.92 -5.66
N LYS A 6 -10.76 -30.13 -4.41
CA LYS A 6 -10.28 -29.06 -3.53
C LYS A 6 -9.08 -28.45 -4.25
N PHE A 7 -9.28 -27.31 -4.89
CA PHE A 7 -8.16 -26.48 -5.29
C PHE A 7 -7.48 -26.02 -4.01
N ASP A 8 -6.26 -26.49 -3.81
CA ASP A 8 -5.44 -26.07 -2.70
C ASP A 8 -4.84 -24.71 -3.07
N VAL A 9 -5.19 -23.67 -2.31
CA VAL A 9 -4.55 -22.34 -2.41
C VAL A 9 -3.11 -22.36 -1.83
N SER A 10 -2.55 -23.55 -1.60
CA SER A 10 -1.22 -23.84 -1.06
C SER A 10 -0.08 -23.73 -2.08
N TRP A 11 -0.06 -22.71 -2.92
CA TRP A 11 1.17 -22.41 -3.65
C TRP A 11 2.21 -21.96 -2.62
N ILE A 12 3.30 -22.70 -2.49
CA ILE A 12 4.38 -22.33 -1.56
C ILE A 12 5.34 -21.43 -2.31
N ILE A 13 5.64 -20.28 -1.70
CA ILE A 13 6.75 -19.44 -2.14
C ILE A 13 8.01 -20.11 -1.62
N VAL A 14 8.91 -20.48 -2.52
CA VAL A 14 10.13 -21.23 -2.19
C VAL A 14 11.38 -20.52 -2.63
N GLU A 15 12.45 -20.72 -1.87
CA GLU A 15 13.79 -20.25 -2.23
C GLU A 15 14.50 -21.37 -2.98
N GLU A 16 15.09 -21.06 -4.14
CA GLU A 16 15.92 -22.00 -4.86
C GLU A 16 17.31 -21.99 -4.22
N THR A 17 17.71 -23.12 -3.64
CA THR A 17 19.02 -23.30 -3.02
C THR A 17 20.00 -23.90 -4.02
N ASP A 18 21.30 -23.69 -3.82
CA ASP A 18 22.38 -24.30 -4.63
C ASP A 18 22.29 -25.84 -4.69
N SER A 19 21.54 -26.45 -3.76
CA SER A 19 21.26 -27.89 -3.68
C SER A 19 20.00 -28.36 -4.44
N ASN A 20 19.30 -27.50 -5.20
CA ASN A 20 17.99 -27.78 -5.83
C ASN A 20 16.87 -28.19 -4.82
N ILE A 21 17.06 -27.91 -3.53
CA ILE A 21 16.04 -28.15 -2.49
C ILE A 21 15.15 -26.91 -2.41
N LEU A 22 13.84 -27.10 -2.58
CA LEU A 22 12.83 -26.05 -2.45
C LEU A 22 12.41 -25.93 -0.98
N LEU A 23 12.80 -24.84 -0.32
CA LEU A 23 12.40 -24.53 1.05
C LEU A 23 11.39 -23.38 1.08
N PRO A 24 10.43 -23.34 2.02
CA PRO A 24 9.57 -22.16 2.19
C PRO A 24 10.39 -20.88 2.34
N CYS A 25 10.10 -19.87 1.52
CA CYS A 25 10.75 -18.58 1.61
C CYS A 25 10.35 -17.89 2.92
N THR A 26 11.34 -17.32 3.58
CA THR A 26 11.14 -16.41 4.70
C THR A 26 12.10 -15.24 4.55
N HIS A 27 11.57 -14.03 4.49
CA HIS A 27 12.32 -12.80 4.53
C HIS A 27 12.90 -12.61 5.93
N LYS A 28 14.22 -12.81 6.05
CA LYS A 28 14.93 -12.74 7.33
C LYS A 28 15.60 -11.39 7.56
N ASN A 29 16.03 -10.70 6.50
CA ASN A 29 16.80 -9.47 6.62
C ASN A 29 16.32 -8.41 5.63
N ARG A 30 16.13 -7.18 6.12
CA ARG A 30 15.71 -5.97 5.40
C ARG A 30 16.50 -5.69 4.11
N SER A 31 17.74 -6.19 4.08
CA SER A 31 18.67 -5.98 2.99
C SER A 31 18.69 -7.06 1.92
N GLN A 32 17.99 -8.16 2.13
CA GLN A 32 18.04 -9.34 1.29
C GLN A 32 17.17 -9.15 0.04
N LEU A 33 17.74 -9.44 -1.14
CA LEU A 33 16.95 -9.65 -2.34
C LEU A 33 16.08 -10.89 -2.12
N LEU A 34 14.78 -10.79 -2.32
CA LEU A 34 13.94 -11.99 -2.36
C LEU A 34 14.23 -12.76 -3.66
N ASN A 35 14.92 -13.90 -3.52
CA ASN A 35 15.13 -14.88 -4.59
C ASN A 35 14.03 -15.95 -4.55
N ASN A 36 12.78 -15.50 -4.60
CA ASN A 36 11.62 -16.35 -4.44
C ASN A 36 11.12 -16.88 -5.79
N LYS A 37 10.69 -18.14 -5.80
CA LYS A 37 9.93 -18.77 -6.88
C LYS A 37 8.58 -19.22 -6.35
N CYS A 38 7.56 -19.15 -7.19
CA CYS A 38 6.23 -19.67 -6.86
C CYS A 38 6.00 -20.93 -7.68
N ILE A 39 5.83 -22.07 -7.01
CA ILE A 39 5.81 -23.41 -7.62
C ILE A 39 4.65 -23.58 -8.63
N ASP A 40 3.64 -22.70 -8.63
CA ASP A 40 2.45 -22.82 -9.47
C ASP A 40 1.97 -21.47 -10.06
N SER A 41 2.91 -20.60 -10.45
CA SER A 41 2.60 -19.25 -10.96
C SER A 41 1.70 -19.22 -12.20
N ASN A 42 1.67 -20.31 -12.99
CA ASN A 42 0.88 -20.42 -14.22
C ASN A 42 -0.64 -20.53 -13.98
N ARG A 43 -1.09 -20.83 -12.76
CA ARG A 43 -2.53 -20.87 -12.41
C ARG A 43 -3.08 -19.55 -11.89
N LEU A 44 -2.22 -18.63 -11.43
CA LEU A 44 -2.64 -17.35 -10.84
C LEU A 44 -3.01 -16.30 -11.90
N VAL A 45 -2.67 -16.52 -13.17
CA VAL A 45 -3.06 -15.63 -14.27
C VAL A 45 -3.74 -16.48 -15.32
N PRO A 46 -5.08 -16.56 -15.33
CA PRO A 46 -5.79 -17.24 -16.41
C PRO A 46 -5.44 -16.58 -17.74
N ALA A 47 -4.67 -17.27 -18.56
CA ALA A 47 -4.51 -16.92 -19.96
C ALA A 47 -5.83 -17.22 -20.69
N LYS A 48 -6.70 -16.20 -20.75
CA LYS A 48 -7.72 -15.89 -21.79
C LYS A 48 -9.18 -15.67 -21.34
N LYS A 49 -9.66 -14.50 -21.77
CA LYS A 49 -10.94 -14.13 -22.42
C LYS A 49 -12.26 -14.05 -21.62
N ASN A 50 -12.79 -12.82 -21.64
CA ASN A 50 -14.17 -12.44 -21.98
C ASN A 50 -15.21 -12.06 -20.91
N HIS A 51 -14.83 -11.68 -19.68
CA HIS A 51 -15.65 -10.73 -18.90
C HIS A 51 -14.77 -9.74 -18.12
N THR A 52 -15.20 -8.48 -18.09
CA THR A 52 -14.38 -7.27 -17.94
C THR A 52 -13.88 -7.02 -16.51
N PHE A 53 -12.80 -7.70 -16.10
CA PHE A 53 -11.93 -7.22 -15.01
C PHE A 53 -11.46 -5.78 -15.26
N ALA A 54 -11.29 -5.42 -16.55
CA ALA A 54 -10.97 -4.05 -16.96
C ALA A 54 -12.04 -3.01 -16.57
N SER A 55 -13.33 -3.34 -16.50
CA SER A 55 -14.39 -2.36 -16.25
C SER A 55 -14.46 -1.93 -14.78
N LEU A 56 -14.41 -2.89 -13.84
CA LEU A 56 -14.41 -2.58 -12.40
C LEU A 56 -13.11 -1.88 -11.96
N VAL A 57 -11.99 -2.19 -12.62
CA VAL A 57 -10.68 -1.57 -12.34
C VAL A 57 -10.54 -0.18 -12.99
N GLN A 58 -11.18 0.06 -14.15
CA GLN A 58 -11.34 1.40 -14.71
C GLN A 58 -12.25 2.27 -13.83
N GLU A 59 -13.30 1.67 -13.27
CA GLU A 59 -14.26 2.36 -12.41
C GLU A 59 -13.67 2.67 -11.02
N PHE A 60 -12.82 1.78 -10.46
CA PHE A 60 -12.24 1.95 -9.12
C PHE A 60 -10.73 1.60 -9.09
N PRO A 61 -9.84 2.52 -9.54
CA PRO A 61 -8.40 2.27 -9.69
C PRO A 61 -7.67 1.89 -8.39
N TRP A 62 -8.19 2.27 -7.22
CA TRP A 62 -7.62 1.95 -5.91
C TRP A 62 -7.78 0.49 -5.48
N LEU A 63 -8.64 -0.29 -6.15
CA LEU A 63 -8.83 -1.71 -5.86
C LEU A 63 -7.58 -2.55 -6.15
N ARG A 64 -6.65 -2.04 -6.95
CA ARG A 64 -5.58 -2.86 -7.52
C ARG A 64 -4.32 -2.95 -6.67
N GLY A 65 -4.12 -2.04 -5.71
CA GLY A 65 -2.78 -1.70 -5.25
C GLY A 65 -1.92 -1.25 -6.44
N SER A 66 -0.90 -0.43 -6.19
CA SER A 66 -0.19 0.19 -7.31
C SER A 66 1.29 0.01 -7.14
N ILE A 67 1.95 -0.70 -8.06
CA ILE A 67 3.40 -0.51 -8.19
C ILE A 67 3.60 0.82 -8.88
N LEU A 68 3.93 1.83 -8.08
CA LEU A 68 4.30 3.14 -8.55
C LEU A 68 5.74 3.06 -9.05
N SER A 69 5.93 3.24 -10.34
CA SER A 69 7.25 3.46 -10.94
C SER A 69 7.37 4.90 -11.43
N LEU A 70 8.49 5.53 -11.17
CA LEU A 70 8.84 6.84 -11.73
C LEU A 70 9.70 6.65 -12.98
N GLN A 71 9.51 7.50 -13.99
CA GLN A 71 10.37 7.51 -15.18
C GLN A 71 11.84 7.86 -14.90
N SER A 72 12.21 8.28 -13.68
CA SER A 72 13.59 8.60 -13.31
C SER A 72 14.47 7.39 -13.01
N HIS A 73 14.03 6.16 -13.29
CA HIS A 73 14.82 4.92 -13.18
C HIS A 73 15.26 4.48 -11.77
N SER A 74 15.04 5.25 -10.71
CA SER A 74 15.68 4.99 -9.40
C SER A 74 14.85 4.22 -8.36
N LEU A 75 13.52 4.38 -8.36
CA LEU A 75 12.66 3.85 -7.28
C LEU A 75 11.31 3.34 -7.81
N ALA A 76 10.98 2.10 -7.46
CA ALA A 76 9.66 1.51 -7.67
C ALA A 76 9.09 1.06 -6.32
N TYR A 77 7.84 1.42 -6.01
CA TYR A 77 7.19 1.13 -4.73
C TYR A 77 5.85 0.43 -4.94
N CYS A 78 5.64 -0.74 -4.32
CA CYS A 78 4.30 -1.30 -4.23
C CYS A 78 3.47 -0.56 -3.18
N ALA A 79 2.65 0.38 -3.63
CA ALA A 79 1.74 1.16 -2.82
C ALA A 79 0.50 0.36 -2.45
N ILE A 80 0.37 0.13 -1.15
CA ILE A 80 -0.83 -0.41 -0.52
C ILE A 80 -1.49 0.72 0.27
N PRO A 81 -2.82 0.89 0.18
CA PRO A 81 -3.53 1.92 0.92
C PRO A 81 -3.13 1.95 2.41
N LYS A 82 -2.87 3.15 2.93
CA LYS A 82 -2.52 3.47 4.33
C LYS A 82 -1.18 2.95 4.85
N ILE A 83 -0.39 2.26 4.04
CA ILE A 83 0.97 1.87 4.43
C ILE A 83 1.91 2.97 4.00
N ALA A 84 2.10 3.92 4.92
CA ALA A 84 3.01 5.05 4.80
C ALA A 84 2.92 5.78 3.45
N SER A 85 1.75 5.76 2.81
CA SER A 85 1.56 6.15 1.42
C SER A 85 1.96 7.61 1.20
N LYS A 86 1.72 8.46 2.20
CA LYS A 86 2.16 9.85 2.19
C LYS A 86 3.68 10.00 2.28
N SER A 87 4.33 9.33 3.24
CA SER A 87 5.79 9.36 3.39
C SER A 87 6.48 8.84 2.14
N PHE A 88 6.00 7.73 1.58
CA PHE A 88 6.53 7.15 0.34
C PHE A 88 6.27 8.02 -0.88
N LEU A 89 5.06 8.55 -1.05
CA LEU A 89 4.78 9.44 -2.17
C LEU A 89 5.69 10.67 -2.12
N THR A 90 5.90 11.24 -0.92
CA THR A 90 6.80 12.38 -0.74
C THR A 90 8.25 12.01 -1.06
N LEU A 91 8.73 10.87 -0.55
CA LEU A 91 10.07 10.36 -0.84
C LEU A 91 10.27 10.08 -2.33
N MET A 92 9.27 9.50 -2.99
CA MET A 92 9.30 9.24 -4.43
C MET A 92 9.42 10.54 -5.23
N ILE A 93 8.61 11.56 -4.91
CA ILE A 93 8.71 12.88 -5.56
C ILE A 93 10.09 13.51 -5.30
N TYR A 94 10.59 13.44 -4.05
CA TYR A 94 11.90 13.97 -3.70
C TYR A 94 13.02 13.29 -4.50
N VAL A 95 13.05 11.96 -4.53
CA VAL A 95 14.06 11.18 -5.28
C VAL A 95 13.94 11.44 -6.78
N TYR A 96 12.72 11.53 -7.33
CA TYR A 96 12.51 11.89 -8.74
C TYR A 96 13.14 13.24 -9.08
N ILE A 97 12.81 14.28 -8.31
CA ILE A 97 13.29 15.63 -8.56
C ILE A 97 14.80 15.68 -8.35
N ARG A 98 15.34 15.11 -7.27
CA ARG A 98 16.77 15.03 -7.00
C ARG A 98 17.49 14.36 -8.16
N ASP A 99 17.14 13.13 -8.52
CA ASP A 99 17.85 12.35 -9.53
C ASP A 99 17.70 12.94 -10.95
N ALA A 100 16.59 13.63 -11.22
CA ALA A 100 16.38 14.28 -12.51
C ALA A 100 17.05 15.66 -12.61
N ILE A 101 17.42 16.27 -11.47
CA ILE A 101 18.07 17.59 -11.38
C ILE A 101 19.57 17.48 -11.03
N ASP A 102 20.07 16.36 -10.49
CA ASP A 102 21.44 16.25 -10.01
C ASP A 102 22.51 15.95 -11.07
N HIS A 103 23.56 16.78 -11.03
CA HIS A 103 24.86 16.32 -10.53
C HIS A 103 24.95 16.70 -9.03
N VAL A 104 25.06 15.72 -8.14
CA VAL A 104 25.24 15.88 -6.68
C VAL A 104 26.59 16.55 -6.40
N ASP A 105 26.67 17.58 -5.55
CA ASP A 105 27.96 18.05 -4.99
C ASP A 105 28.53 17.00 -4.04
N THR A 106 29.84 16.80 -4.10
CA THR A 106 30.70 15.84 -3.38
C THR A 106 30.39 15.59 -1.90
N ASN A 107 29.71 16.51 -1.20
CA ASN A 107 29.35 16.38 0.22
C ASN A 107 27.90 15.92 0.50
N GLY A 108 27.04 15.75 -0.52
CA GLY A 108 25.73 15.10 -0.39
C GLY A 108 24.65 15.85 0.40
N THR A 109 24.90 17.09 0.86
CA THR A 109 23.99 17.85 1.75
C THR A 109 23.20 18.96 1.05
N ASN A 110 23.71 19.49 -0.06
CA ASN A 110 23.04 20.55 -0.84
C ASN A 110 22.82 20.10 -2.30
N ILE A 111 21.55 20.15 -2.75
CA ILE A 111 21.18 19.84 -4.14
C ILE A 111 21.56 21.05 -5.01
N VAL A 112 22.49 20.84 -5.94
CA VAL A 112 22.91 21.85 -6.92
C VAL A 112 21.91 21.82 -8.08
N VAL A 113 21.01 22.79 -8.12
CA VAL A 113 19.93 22.82 -9.11
C VAL A 113 20.46 23.26 -10.48
N ASN A 114 20.46 22.35 -11.46
CA ASN A 114 20.58 22.75 -12.86
C ASN A 114 19.30 23.47 -13.30
N LYS A 115 19.36 24.81 -13.39
CA LYS A 115 18.21 25.68 -13.70
C LYS A 115 17.48 25.25 -14.98
N THR A 116 18.21 25.03 -16.07
CA THR A 116 17.61 24.66 -17.37
C THR A 116 16.87 23.33 -17.28
N ARG A 117 17.45 22.35 -16.58
CA ARG A 117 16.80 21.05 -16.39
C ARG A 117 15.58 21.15 -15.48
N ALA A 118 15.66 21.94 -14.42
CA ALA A 118 14.54 22.18 -13.51
C ALA A 118 13.36 22.84 -14.22
N GLU A 119 13.60 23.84 -15.08
CA GLU A 119 12.56 24.52 -15.87
C GLU A 119 11.89 23.59 -16.91
N GLN A 120 12.60 22.56 -17.38
CA GLN A 120 12.02 21.53 -18.25
C GLN A 120 11.13 20.54 -17.48
N LEU A 121 11.47 20.23 -16.23
CA LEU A 121 10.81 19.17 -15.47
C LEU A 121 9.67 19.69 -14.58
N VAL A 122 9.79 20.92 -14.10
CA VAL A 122 8.91 21.54 -13.12
C VAL A 122 8.29 22.80 -13.72
N ASN A 123 6.97 22.87 -13.68
CA ASN A 123 6.26 24.11 -13.98
C ASN A 123 6.45 25.09 -12.81
N ILE A 124 7.48 25.93 -12.91
CA ILE A 124 7.90 26.89 -11.88
C ILE A 124 6.76 27.83 -11.47
N GLN A 125 5.94 28.26 -12.43
CA GLN A 125 4.81 29.12 -12.15
C GLN A 125 3.75 28.41 -11.29
N LYS A 126 3.38 27.18 -11.66
CA LYS A 126 2.43 26.38 -10.89
C LYS A 126 2.97 25.97 -9.52
N LEU A 127 4.27 25.73 -9.41
CA LEU A 127 4.92 25.49 -8.12
C LEU A 127 4.79 26.71 -7.20
N HIS A 128 5.13 27.91 -7.69
CA HIS A 128 5.03 29.15 -6.91
C HIS A 128 3.60 29.41 -6.43
N GLU A 129 2.61 29.31 -7.34
CA GLU A 129 1.18 29.43 -7.02
C GLU A 129 0.74 28.43 -5.94
N ALA A 130 1.14 27.17 -6.09
CA ALA A 130 0.76 26.11 -5.16
C ALA A 130 1.37 26.32 -3.77
N LEU A 131 2.65 26.72 -3.67
CA LEU A 131 3.31 27.00 -2.40
C LEU A 131 2.66 28.19 -1.68
N ARG A 132 2.38 29.29 -2.39
CA ARG A 132 1.65 30.44 -1.81
C ARG A 132 0.27 30.06 -1.32
N LYS A 133 -0.50 29.30 -2.10
CA LYS A 133 -1.84 28.82 -1.72
C LYS A 133 -1.82 27.95 -0.44
N ASN A 134 -0.69 27.28 -0.18
CA ASN A 134 -0.49 26.48 1.03
C ASN A 134 0.16 27.28 2.19
N GLY A 135 0.20 28.62 2.09
CA GLY A 135 0.65 29.49 3.18
C GLY A 135 2.17 29.64 3.29
N ILE A 136 2.92 29.27 2.27
CA ILE A 136 4.38 29.51 2.24
C ILE A 136 4.63 30.98 1.90
N PRO A 137 5.39 31.73 2.72
CA PRO A 137 5.67 33.14 2.49
C PRO A 137 6.68 33.32 1.35
N LEU A 138 6.17 33.47 0.12
CA LEU A 138 6.96 33.76 -1.09
C LEU A 138 6.63 35.16 -1.62
N PRO A 139 7.49 35.78 -2.44
CA PRO A 139 7.17 37.04 -3.13
C PRO A 139 5.88 36.95 -3.95
N GLU A 140 5.20 38.07 -4.18
CA GLU A 140 3.97 38.10 -5.00
C GLU A 140 4.25 37.78 -6.46
N LYS A 141 5.29 38.39 -7.02
CA LYS A 141 5.71 38.16 -8.40
C LYS A 141 6.71 37.01 -8.43
N ARG A 142 6.51 36.06 -9.35
CA ARG A 142 7.38 34.88 -9.46
C ARG A 142 8.80 35.27 -9.87
N GLU A 143 8.96 36.34 -10.64
CA GLU A 143 10.23 36.85 -11.15
C GLU A 143 11.17 37.34 -10.03
N GLU A 144 10.62 37.65 -8.84
CA GLU A 144 11.37 38.12 -7.67
C GLU A 144 12.07 36.99 -6.90
N ILE A 145 11.82 35.72 -7.26
CA ILE A 145 12.50 34.56 -6.68
C ILE A 145 13.19 33.73 -7.77
N SER A 146 14.45 33.35 -7.51
CA SER A 146 15.19 32.50 -8.45
C SER A 146 14.57 31.10 -8.53
N VAL A 147 14.62 30.48 -9.70
CA VAL A 147 14.17 29.08 -9.91
C VAL A 147 14.88 28.13 -8.94
N THR A 148 16.19 28.31 -8.78
CA THR A 148 17.01 27.52 -7.86
C THR A 148 16.48 27.61 -6.43
N SER A 149 16.22 28.82 -5.94
CA SER A 149 15.68 29.04 -4.59
C SER A 149 14.30 28.42 -4.43
N LEU A 150 13.41 28.56 -5.42
CA LEU A 150 12.07 27.98 -5.36
C LEU A 150 12.10 26.44 -5.31
N ILE A 151 12.95 25.81 -6.12
CA ILE A 151 13.14 24.35 -6.13
C ILE A 151 13.76 23.86 -4.83
N GLN A 152 14.75 24.57 -4.28
CA GLN A 152 15.35 24.24 -2.98
C GLN A 152 14.33 24.33 -1.85
N ILE A 153 13.47 25.37 -1.82
CA ILE A 153 12.35 25.47 -0.88
C ILE A 153 11.42 24.27 -1.02
N PHE A 154 11.05 23.90 -2.25
CA PHE A 154 10.16 22.77 -2.48
C PHE A 154 10.79 21.44 -2.01
N LEU A 155 12.07 21.19 -2.32
CA LEU A 155 12.80 20.00 -1.85
C LEU A 155 12.94 19.96 -0.32
N HIS A 156 13.16 21.11 0.32
CA HIS A 156 13.21 21.22 1.77
C HIS A 156 11.84 20.91 2.41
N LEU A 157 10.76 21.40 1.82
CA LEU A 157 9.39 21.12 2.25
C LEU A 157 8.99 19.65 2.07
N LEU A 158 9.45 18.99 1.00
CA LEU A 158 9.24 17.55 0.80
C LEU A 158 9.95 16.70 1.86
N ARG A 159 11.05 17.18 2.44
CA ARG A 159 11.67 16.57 3.63
C ARG A 159 10.95 16.93 4.93
N PHE A 160 9.77 17.57 4.85
CA PHE A 160 8.98 18.09 5.96
C PHE A 160 9.81 18.91 6.97
N SER A 161 10.75 19.69 6.42
CA SER A 161 11.58 20.61 7.17
C SER A 161 10.91 21.99 7.20
N SER A 162 10.96 22.69 8.34
CA SER A 162 10.35 24.02 8.48
C SER A 162 11.12 25.05 7.64
N VAL A 163 10.40 25.91 6.91
CA VAL A 163 11.00 27.02 6.13
C VAL A 163 11.80 27.99 7.02
N ASN A 164 11.52 28.04 8.33
CA ASN A 164 12.26 28.81 9.32
C ASN A 164 12.21 28.13 10.70
N SER A 165 13.24 28.32 11.53
CA SER A 165 13.32 27.80 12.91
C SER A 165 12.29 28.41 13.87
N THR A 166 11.65 29.52 13.50
CA THR A 166 10.75 30.32 14.34
C THR A 166 9.27 30.29 13.90
N SER A 167 8.93 29.70 12.76
CA SER A 167 7.55 29.62 12.27
C SER A 167 6.99 28.21 12.41
N PRO A 168 5.76 28.02 12.94
CA PRO A 168 5.18 26.70 13.10
C PRO A 168 5.07 26.04 11.72
N THR A 169 5.76 24.91 11.59
CA THR A 169 5.84 23.99 10.45
C THR A 169 4.75 24.21 9.40
N VAL A 170 5.04 24.94 8.32
CA VAL A 170 4.16 24.92 7.15
C VAL A 170 4.31 23.55 6.51
N PHE A 171 3.38 22.67 6.85
CA PHE A 171 3.40 21.28 6.48
C PHE A 171 2.87 21.12 5.06
N LEU A 172 3.76 20.85 4.10
CA LEU A 172 3.37 20.59 2.72
C LEU A 172 2.78 19.19 2.61
N ASN A 173 1.46 19.07 2.57
CA ASN A 173 0.82 17.80 2.27
C ASN A 173 0.83 17.57 0.74
N PRO A 174 1.60 16.61 0.18
CA PRO A 174 1.68 16.44 -1.27
C PRO A 174 0.32 16.06 -1.89
N HIS A 175 -0.57 15.44 -1.11
CA HIS A 175 -1.94 15.14 -1.56
C HIS A 175 -2.80 16.40 -1.79
N ARG A 176 -2.38 17.57 -1.30
CA ARG A 176 -3.04 18.86 -1.57
C ARG A 176 -2.43 19.60 -2.76
N LEU A 177 -1.34 19.07 -3.33
CA LEU A 177 -0.71 19.62 -4.53
C LEU A 177 -1.33 18.97 -5.76
N ASN A 178 -1.63 19.79 -6.77
CA ASN A 178 -1.89 19.25 -8.09
C ASN A 178 -0.54 18.90 -8.75
N LEU A 179 -0.01 17.73 -8.37
CA LEU A 179 1.32 17.29 -8.83
C LEU A 179 1.40 17.19 -10.36
N LYS A 180 0.30 16.94 -11.05
CA LYS A 180 0.27 16.90 -12.52
C LYS A 180 0.51 18.27 -13.14
N ASP A 181 0.02 19.34 -12.52
CA ASP A 181 0.25 20.71 -12.99
C ASP A 181 1.69 21.17 -12.70
N ILE A 182 2.23 20.77 -11.54
CA ILE A 182 3.56 21.16 -11.08
C ILE A 182 4.65 20.33 -11.78
N LEU A 183 4.41 19.04 -11.96
CA LEU A 183 5.35 18.07 -12.53
C LEU A 183 4.65 17.33 -13.68
N PRO A 184 4.48 17.97 -14.85
CA PRO A 184 3.73 17.38 -15.97
C PRO A 184 4.37 16.11 -16.54
N HIS A 185 5.67 15.95 -16.32
CA HIS A 185 6.43 14.75 -16.68
C HIS A 185 6.38 13.64 -15.62
N LEU A 186 5.83 13.93 -14.43
CA LEU A 186 5.64 12.94 -13.38
C LEU A 186 4.44 12.07 -13.70
N ASN A 187 4.68 10.99 -14.44
CA ASN A 187 3.68 9.97 -14.69
C ASN A 187 3.88 8.79 -13.75
N PHE A 188 2.98 8.66 -12.77
CA PHE A 188 2.79 7.40 -12.05
C PHE A 188 2.09 6.42 -12.98
N ASN A 189 2.88 5.65 -13.72
CA ASN A 189 2.32 4.61 -14.56
C ASN A 189 2.01 3.38 -13.73
N TYR A 190 0.77 2.89 -13.86
CA TYR A 190 0.41 1.53 -13.45
C TYR A 190 1.10 0.58 -14.42
N THR A 191 2.31 0.16 -14.07
CA THR A 191 3.02 -0.79 -14.92
C THR A 191 2.48 -2.21 -14.66
N ASN A 192 1.87 -2.79 -15.70
CA ASN A 192 1.63 -4.22 -15.80
C ASN A 192 2.79 -4.93 -16.52
N SER A 193 3.78 -4.17 -17.02
CA SER A 193 4.90 -4.72 -17.77
C SER A 193 6.04 -5.04 -16.82
N SER A 194 6.27 -6.33 -16.62
CA SER A 194 7.38 -6.82 -15.80
C SER A 194 8.74 -6.34 -16.32
N SER A 195 8.89 -6.06 -17.62
CA SER A 195 10.18 -5.64 -18.23
C SER A 195 10.75 -4.37 -17.59
N ASP A 196 9.91 -3.36 -17.38
CA ASP A 196 10.37 -2.03 -16.95
C ASP A 196 10.64 -2.05 -15.44
N ILE A 197 9.75 -2.70 -14.68
CA ILE A 197 9.95 -2.89 -13.25
C ILE A 197 11.20 -3.71 -12.99
N LEU A 198 11.55 -4.70 -13.82
CA LEU A 198 12.70 -5.59 -13.63
C LEU A 198 14.04 -5.01 -14.10
N SER A 199 14.08 -3.78 -14.63
CA SER A 199 15.34 -3.11 -14.97
C SER A 199 16.27 -2.99 -13.74
N PRO A 200 17.55 -3.39 -13.83
CA PRO A 200 18.51 -3.29 -12.71
C PRO A 200 18.65 -1.89 -12.12
N SER A 201 18.30 -0.84 -12.88
CA SER A 201 18.35 0.55 -12.43
C SER A 201 17.41 0.85 -11.25
N PHE A 202 16.30 0.12 -11.13
CA PHE A 202 15.30 0.41 -10.10
C PHE A 202 15.64 -0.21 -8.75
N THR A 203 15.59 0.61 -7.70
CA THR A 203 15.42 0.13 -6.33
C THR A 203 13.94 -0.17 -6.11
N ARG A 204 13.60 -1.45 -5.92
CA ARG A 204 12.22 -1.90 -5.66
C ARG A 204 11.98 -2.03 -4.18
N VAL A 205 10.95 -1.36 -3.69
CA VAL A 205 10.63 -1.24 -2.28
C VAL A 205 9.22 -1.76 -2.03
N LEU A 206 9.07 -2.52 -0.96
CA LEU A 206 7.79 -2.96 -0.43
C LEU A 206 7.75 -2.69 1.07
N PHE A 207 6.63 -2.17 1.57
CA PHE A 207 6.36 -2.14 3.00
C PHE A 207 5.16 -3.01 3.30
N VAL A 208 5.33 -3.95 4.22
CA VAL A 208 4.30 -4.90 4.65
C VAL A 208 3.84 -4.58 6.06
N ARG A 209 2.66 -5.10 6.42
CA ARG A 209 2.08 -5.06 7.76
C ARG A 209 1.49 -6.43 8.05
N HIS A 210 1.41 -6.81 9.32
CA HIS A 210 0.79 -8.06 9.71
C HIS A 210 -0.61 -8.20 9.06
N PRO A 211 -0.90 -9.29 8.31
CA PRO A 211 -2.15 -9.40 7.55
C PRO A 211 -3.42 -9.22 8.38
N PHE A 212 -3.41 -9.72 9.62
CA PHE A 212 -4.56 -9.57 10.55
C PHE A 212 -4.71 -8.12 11.03
N GLU A 213 -3.60 -7.42 11.25
CA GLU A 213 -3.65 -6.01 11.63
C GLU A 213 -4.20 -5.16 10.49
N ARG A 214 -3.74 -5.43 9.27
CA ARG A 214 -4.22 -4.77 8.05
C ARG A 214 -5.72 -5.03 7.84
N LEU A 215 -6.18 -6.25 8.07
CA LEU A 215 -7.57 -6.62 7.89
C LEU A 215 -8.52 -5.89 8.85
N VAL A 216 -8.16 -5.79 10.13
CA VAL A 216 -8.96 -5.02 11.11
C VAL A 216 -8.94 -3.53 10.77
N SER A 217 -7.78 -2.98 10.39
CA SER A 217 -7.66 -1.58 9.95
C SER A 217 -8.58 -1.30 8.76
N ALA A 218 -8.61 -2.20 7.77
CA ALA A 218 -9.47 -2.10 6.60
C ALA A 218 -10.96 -2.15 6.96
N TYR A 219 -11.36 -3.08 7.84
CA TYR A 219 -12.75 -3.15 8.32
C TYR A 219 -13.18 -1.84 8.98
N LYS A 220 -12.40 -1.34 9.94
CA LYS A 220 -12.76 -0.14 10.72
C LYS A 220 -12.97 1.08 9.82
N GLU A 221 -12.04 1.29 8.88
CA GLU A 221 -12.07 2.45 7.99
C GLU A 221 -13.10 2.30 6.88
N ARG A 222 -13.17 1.13 6.22
CA ARG A 222 -13.95 0.96 4.99
C ARG A 222 -15.33 0.37 5.20
N ILE A 223 -15.56 -0.41 6.24
CA ILE A 223 -16.86 -1.09 6.46
C ILE A 223 -17.58 -0.51 7.67
N ALA A 224 -16.86 -0.28 8.77
CA ALA A 224 -17.42 0.16 10.04
C ALA A 224 -17.61 1.69 10.17
N THR A 225 -17.30 2.45 9.12
CA THR A 225 -17.54 3.91 9.08
C THR A 225 -18.73 4.21 8.18
N LEU A 226 -19.75 4.91 8.68
CA LEU A 226 -20.92 5.30 7.88
C LEU A 226 -20.59 6.45 6.93
N GLU A 227 -21.37 6.59 5.85
CA GLU A 227 -21.19 7.64 4.84
C GLU A 227 -21.14 9.04 5.47
N LYS A 228 -22.10 9.31 6.38
CA LYS A 228 -22.19 10.57 7.13
C LYS A 228 -20.97 10.90 8.00
N ASP A 229 -20.16 9.88 8.35
CA ASP A 229 -19.01 10.01 9.25
C ASP A 229 -17.68 10.08 8.47
N ARG A 230 -17.72 10.03 7.12
CA ARG A 230 -16.52 10.13 6.26
C ARG A 230 -16.31 11.54 5.74
N ILE A 231 -15.04 11.91 5.60
CA ILE A 231 -14.62 13.17 4.96
C ILE A 231 -14.85 13.10 3.43
N GLN A 232 -14.76 11.91 2.85
CA GLN A 232 -14.89 11.67 1.41
C GLN A 232 -15.93 10.59 1.14
N GLN A 233 -16.74 10.78 0.09
CA GLN A 233 -17.72 9.80 -0.36
C GLN A 233 -17.02 8.61 -1.00
N GLU A 234 -17.44 7.39 -0.65
CA GLU A 234 -16.86 6.15 -1.19
C GLU A 234 -17.96 5.13 -1.51
N PRO A 235 -18.74 5.36 -2.59
CA PRO A 235 -19.97 4.62 -2.89
C PRO A 235 -19.76 3.11 -3.04
N TYR A 236 -18.57 2.68 -3.48
CA TYR A 236 -18.17 1.28 -3.53
C TYR A 236 -18.31 0.60 -2.15
N TYR A 237 -17.75 1.21 -1.10
CA TYR A 237 -17.81 0.62 0.23
C TYR A 237 -19.21 0.70 0.85
N ASP A 238 -19.98 1.73 0.49
CA ASP A 238 -21.38 1.84 0.91
C ASP A 238 -22.24 0.73 0.29
N ALA A 239 -22.03 0.42 -0.99
CA ALA A 239 -22.66 -0.72 -1.66
C ALA A 239 -22.19 -2.06 -1.06
N LEU A 240 -20.89 -2.20 -0.84
CA LEU A 240 -20.30 -3.41 -0.26
C LEU A 240 -20.86 -3.69 1.14
N ARG A 241 -21.00 -2.67 1.99
CA ARG A 241 -21.60 -2.79 3.32
C ARG A 241 -23.01 -3.37 3.25
N LYS A 242 -23.83 -2.89 2.32
CA LYS A 242 -25.19 -3.40 2.08
C LYS A 242 -25.16 -4.86 1.65
N ILE A 243 -24.28 -5.21 0.72
CA ILE A 243 -24.10 -6.60 0.25
C ILE A 243 -23.75 -7.53 1.41
N ILE A 244 -22.80 -7.16 2.26
CA ILE A 244 -22.39 -7.95 3.42
C ILE A 244 -23.58 -8.12 4.38
N CYS A 245 -24.26 -7.01 4.69
CA CYS A 245 -25.43 -7.01 5.57
C CYS A 245 -26.54 -7.95 5.04
N TYR A 246 -26.92 -7.84 3.76
CA TYR A 246 -27.97 -8.68 3.19
C TYR A 246 -27.59 -10.17 3.12
N ARG A 247 -26.32 -10.49 2.85
CA ARG A 247 -25.88 -11.89 2.70
C ARG A 247 -25.73 -12.61 4.03
N PHE A 248 -25.16 -11.94 5.02
CA PHE A 248 -24.69 -12.61 6.24
C PHE A 248 -25.61 -12.36 7.44
N SER A 249 -26.29 -11.21 7.53
CA SER A 249 -27.25 -10.95 8.63
C SER A 249 -28.56 -11.76 8.52
N ASN A 250 -28.86 -12.33 7.34
CA ASN A 250 -30.13 -13.03 7.09
C ASN A 250 -30.14 -14.51 7.48
N LYS A 251 -28.99 -15.15 7.73
CA LYS A 251 -28.93 -16.59 8.07
C LYS A 251 -29.69 -16.95 9.36
N ASN A 252 -29.84 -15.99 10.28
CA ASN A 252 -30.54 -16.19 11.55
C ASN A 252 -32.04 -15.83 11.49
N ARG A 253 -32.59 -15.45 10.32
CA ARG A 253 -33.96 -14.92 10.20
C ARG A 253 -34.98 -15.90 9.61
N THR A 254 -34.54 -17.04 9.06
CA THR A 254 -35.44 -18.09 8.53
C THR A 254 -36.34 -18.73 9.60
N GLN A 255 -36.18 -18.38 10.88
CA GLN A 255 -36.99 -18.86 12.00
C GLN A 255 -38.04 -17.87 12.52
N ARG A 256 -38.21 -16.67 11.91
CA ARG A 256 -39.19 -15.68 12.39
C ARG A 256 -40.46 -15.67 11.54
N SER A 257 -41.60 -15.86 12.21
CA SER A 257 -42.95 -15.95 11.62
C SER A 257 -43.51 -14.66 11.01
N ASN A 258 -42.82 -13.51 11.15
CA ASN A 258 -43.17 -12.23 10.52
C ASN A 258 -41.92 -11.35 10.32
N PRO A 259 -41.20 -11.44 9.17
CA PRO A 259 -40.02 -10.63 8.96
C PRO A 259 -40.39 -9.18 8.62
N LYS A 260 -40.20 -8.25 9.57
CA LYS A 260 -40.15 -6.81 9.25
C LYS A 260 -39.10 -6.57 8.15
N PRO A 261 -39.37 -5.67 7.17
CA PRO A 261 -38.40 -5.33 6.12
C PRO A 261 -37.11 -4.84 6.79
N TYR A 262 -36.02 -5.57 6.54
CA TYR A 262 -34.72 -5.27 7.13
C TYR A 262 -33.98 -4.30 6.23
N SER A 263 -33.80 -3.08 6.73
CA SER A 263 -33.02 -2.07 6.05
C SER A 263 -31.55 -2.20 6.41
N CYS A 264 -30.72 -2.44 5.40
CA CYS A 264 -29.26 -2.39 5.53
C CYS A 264 -28.68 -0.99 5.24
N GLN A 265 -29.52 0.05 5.14
CA GLN A 265 -29.08 1.40 4.75
C GLN A 265 -28.10 2.01 5.77
N SER A 266 -28.33 1.77 7.06
CA SER A 266 -27.50 2.33 8.16
C SER A 266 -26.93 1.26 9.08
N VAL A 267 -26.98 -0.01 8.66
CA VAL A 267 -26.44 -1.12 9.44
C VAL A 267 -24.97 -1.30 9.12
N ILE A 268 -24.15 -1.32 10.17
CA ILE A 268 -22.74 -1.72 10.09
C ILE A 268 -22.67 -3.25 10.27
N PRO A 269 -22.23 -4.02 9.26
CA PRO A 269 -21.95 -5.43 9.40
C PRO A 269 -20.91 -5.66 10.49
N SER A 270 -21.05 -6.74 11.26
CA SER A 270 -20.02 -7.12 12.23
C SER A 270 -18.71 -7.49 11.53
N PHE A 271 -17.61 -7.50 12.30
CA PHE A 271 -16.33 -7.99 11.81
C PHE A 271 -16.41 -9.44 11.34
N GLU A 272 -17.19 -10.28 12.02
CA GLU A 272 -17.44 -11.66 11.59
C GLU A 272 -18.09 -11.72 10.21
N HIS A 273 -19.15 -10.95 9.95
CA HIS A 273 -19.80 -10.91 8.63
C HIS A 273 -18.84 -10.41 7.54
N PHE A 274 -17.97 -9.45 7.87
CA PHE A 274 -16.93 -9.00 6.95
C PHE A 274 -15.91 -10.09 6.64
N VAL A 275 -15.46 -10.85 7.65
CA VAL A 275 -14.56 -12.00 7.45
C VAL A 275 -15.25 -13.11 6.64
N GLN A 276 -16.52 -13.41 6.92
CA GLN A 276 -17.31 -14.34 6.10
C GLN A 276 -17.42 -13.89 4.65
N TYR A 277 -17.56 -12.58 4.40
CA TYR A 277 -17.55 -12.02 3.05
C TYR A 277 -16.19 -12.21 2.36
N ILE A 278 -15.08 -11.93 3.03
CA ILE A 278 -13.74 -12.09 2.46
C ILE A 278 -13.45 -13.55 2.11
N LEU A 279 -13.85 -14.46 2.99
CA LEU A 279 -13.64 -15.90 2.81
C LEU A 279 -14.65 -16.52 1.82
N ASN A 280 -15.64 -15.76 1.34
CA ASN A 280 -16.63 -16.28 0.41
C ASN A 280 -16.01 -16.47 -0.98
N GLY A 281 -15.86 -17.73 -1.40
CA GLY A 281 -15.38 -18.07 -2.74
C GLY A 281 -13.85 -17.99 -2.91
N ILE A 282 -13.09 -18.02 -1.82
CA ILE A 282 -11.61 -18.03 -1.87
C ILE A 282 -11.01 -19.29 -2.51
N ASP A 283 -11.81 -20.35 -2.65
CA ASP A 283 -11.42 -21.55 -3.39
C ASP A 283 -11.32 -21.28 -4.90
N ASP A 284 -11.90 -20.17 -5.39
CA ASP A 284 -11.69 -19.66 -6.75
C ASP A 284 -10.57 -18.60 -6.75
N PRO A 285 -9.41 -18.86 -7.39
CA PRO A 285 -8.31 -17.91 -7.49
C PRO A 285 -8.73 -16.56 -8.09
N SER A 286 -9.72 -16.57 -8.98
CA SER A 286 -10.21 -15.35 -9.62
C SER A 286 -10.87 -14.40 -8.61
N THR A 287 -11.43 -14.93 -7.52
CA THR A 287 -11.95 -14.14 -6.40
C THR A 287 -10.83 -13.42 -5.66
N ILE A 288 -9.72 -14.11 -5.37
CA ILE A 288 -8.57 -13.53 -4.67
C ILE A 288 -7.95 -12.39 -5.51
N ILE A 289 -7.83 -12.57 -6.82
CA ILE A 289 -7.30 -11.55 -7.75
C ILE A 289 -8.18 -10.30 -7.81
N ARG A 290 -9.49 -10.45 -7.59
CA ARG A 290 -10.48 -9.35 -7.56
C ARG A 290 -10.72 -8.75 -6.18
N MET A 291 -10.04 -9.23 -5.14
CA MET A 291 -10.16 -8.65 -3.81
C MET A 291 -9.71 -7.19 -3.80
N ASP A 292 -10.34 -6.40 -2.94
CA ASP A 292 -9.93 -5.03 -2.68
C ASP A 292 -8.51 -4.97 -2.13
N ALA A 293 -7.73 -3.98 -2.60
CA ALA A 293 -6.35 -3.74 -2.19
C ALA A 293 -6.13 -3.66 -0.67
N HIS A 294 -7.13 -3.23 0.10
CA HIS A 294 -7.01 -3.12 1.54
C HIS A 294 -6.91 -4.48 2.24
N TRP A 295 -7.44 -5.55 1.65
CA TRP A 295 -7.41 -6.91 2.22
C TRP A 295 -6.89 -8.00 1.28
N GLN A 296 -6.52 -7.69 0.03
CA GLN A 296 -5.88 -8.65 -0.87
C GLN A 296 -4.45 -8.98 -0.40
N PRO A 297 -4.02 -10.27 -0.35
CA PRO A 297 -2.67 -10.65 0.10
C PRO A 297 -1.55 -9.93 -0.66
N TYR A 298 -0.47 -9.56 0.05
CA TYR A 298 0.71 -8.87 -0.54
C TYR A 298 1.35 -9.67 -1.65
N THR A 299 1.47 -10.99 -1.46
CA THR A 299 2.07 -11.89 -2.45
C THR A 299 1.34 -11.87 -3.78
N ILE A 300 0.04 -11.52 -3.78
CA ILE A 300 -0.78 -11.36 -4.98
C ILE A 300 -0.69 -9.91 -5.51
N ILE A 301 -1.06 -8.93 -4.69
CA ILE A 301 -1.20 -7.54 -5.14
C ILE A 301 0.12 -6.89 -5.54
N CYS A 302 1.23 -7.27 -4.87
CA CYS A 302 2.57 -6.80 -5.17
C CYS A 302 3.35 -7.78 -6.06
N GLN A 303 2.71 -8.83 -6.58
CA GLN A 303 3.34 -9.83 -7.46
C GLN A 303 4.71 -10.31 -6.97
N VAL A 304 4.82 -10.63 -5.67
CA VAL A 304 6.13 -10.90 -5.06
C VAL A 304 6.85 -12.06 -5.75
N CYS A 305 6.11 -13.03 -6.31
CA CYS A 305 6.63 -14.10 -7.18
C CYS A 305 7.46 -13.61 -8.38
N ASN A 306 7.10 -12.46 -8.95
CA ASN A 306 7.65 -11.97 -10.20
C ASN A 306 8.65 -10.83 -9.98
N ILE A 307 8.70 -10.27 -8.78
CA ILE A 307 9.42 -9.02 -8.48
C ILE A 307 10.40 -9.26 -7.35
N ARG A 308 11.70 -9.16 -7.69
CA ARG A 308 12.79 -9.21 -6.71
C ARG A 308 12.91 -7.87 -6.00
N TYR A 309 12.24 -7.74 -4.86
CA TYR A 309 12.32 -6.52 -4.05
C TYR A 309 13.75 -6.32 -3.51
N ASN A 310 14.25 -5.09 -3.63
CA ASN A 310 15.55 -4.70 -3.10
C ASN A 310 15.48 -4.38 -1.61
N PHE A 311 14.32 -3.92 -1.14
CA PHE A 311 14.08 -3.58 0.26
C PHE A 311 12.65 -3.95 0.66
N ILE A 312 12.51 -4.65 1.79
CA ILE A 312 11.21 -4.90 2.42
C ILE A 312 11.25 -4.35 3.84
N GLY A 313 10.41 -3.36 4.08
CA GLY A 313 10.16 -2.82 5.41
C GLY A 313 8.87 -3.36 6.02
N LYS A 314 8.78 -3.28 7.34
CA LYS A 314 7.60 -3.61 8.13
C LYS A 314 6.98 -2.34 8.72
N TYR A 315 5.67 -2.33 8.83
CA TYR A 315 4.92 -1.24 9.42
C TYR A 315 5.19 -1.13 10.93
N GLU A 316 5.40 -2.29 11.57
CA GLU A 316 5.67 -2.43 13.00
C GLU A 316 7.03 -1.83 13.38
N SER A 317 8.02 -1.90 12.49
CA SER A 317 9.34 -1.26 12.62
C SER A 317 9.53 -0.10 11.65
N PHE A 318 8.44 0.60 11.30
CA PHE A 318 8.44 1.57 10.19
C PHE A 318 9.58 2.59 10.26
N ASN A 319 9.82 3.20 11.42
CA ASN A 319 10.81 4.27 11.55
C ASN A 319 12.25 3.79 11.29
N ASP A 320 12.59 2.60 11.77
CA ASP A 320 13.91 2.00 11.59
C ASP A 320 14.08 1.55 10.14
N ASP A 321 13.06 0.91 9.59
CA ASP A 321 13.08 0.40 8.22
C ASP A 321 13.12 1.54 7.21
N PHE A 322 12.33 2.59 7.45
CA PHE A 322 12.34 3.80 6.63
C PHE A 322 13.69 4.53 6.72
N THR A 323 14.32 4.56 7.90
CA THR A 323 15.69 5.09 8.06
C THR A 323 16.71 4.32 7.22
N LEU A 324 16.62 2.99 7.21
CA LEU A 324 17.52 2.16 6.41
C LEU A 324 17.31 2.36 4.91
N LEU A 325 16.05 2.51 4.49
CA LEU A 325 15.73 2.85 3.10
C LEU A 325 16.32 4.21 2.70
N LEU A 326 16.15 5.25 3.52
CA LEU A 326 16.71 6.58 3.24
C LEU A 326 18.23 6.52 3.04
N LYS A 327 18.94 5.78 3.91
CA LYS A 327 20.40 5.56 3.76
C LYS A 327 20.73 4.90 2.42
N ARG A 328 19.99 3.88 2.01
CA ARG A 328 20.20 3.19 0.71
C ARG A 328 19.95 4.08 -0.49
N LEU A 329 19.02 5.02 -0.36
CA LEU A 329 18.70 5.98 -1.41
C LEU A 329 19.64 7.20 -1.38
N ASN A 330 20.65 7.25 -0.50
CA ASN A 330 21.50 8.41 -0.26
C ASN A 330 20.68 9.69 0.03
N VAL A 331 19.68 9.56 0.90
CA VAL A 331 18.87 10.69 1.38
C VAL A 331 19.27 11.01 2.81
N SER A 332 19.98 12.12 3.01
CA SER A 332 20.31 12.67 4.33
C SER A 332 19.27 13.68 4.81
N ASP A 333 19.32 14.02 6.10
CA ASP A 333 18.57 15.14 6.70
C ASP A 333 17.05 15.09 6.50
N TRP A 334 16.49 13.87 6.41
CA TRP A 334 15.05 13.65 6.35
C TRP A 334 14.42 13.82 7.73
N ASN A 335 13.46 14.72 7.90
CA ASN A 335 12.85 14.98 9.21
C ASN A 335 11.90 13.85 9.66
N LYS A 336 12.43 12.90 10.43
CA LYS A 336 11.68 11.71 10.86
C LYS A 336 10.55 11.98 11.85
N GLN A 337 10.55 13.11 12.56
CA GLN A 337 9.54 13.41 13.59
C GLN A 337 8.13 13.59 13.00
N HIS A 338 8.02 13.99 11.73
CA HIS A 338 6.73 14.13 11.03
C HIS A 338 6.38 12.92 10.14
N HIS A 339 7.21 11.87 10.16
CA HIS A 339 7.04 10.64 9.40
C HIS A 339 6.89 9.41 10.28
N LEU A 340 6.51 9.58 11.55
CA LEU A 340 6.23 8.44 12.41
C LEU A 340 5.16 7.58 11.75
N GLY A 341 5.50 6.31 11.52
CA GLY A 341 4.46 5.30 11.32
C GLY A 341 3.51 5.41 12.51
N ALA A 342 2.20 5.32 12.28
CA ALA A 342 1.26 5.29 13.39
C ALA A 342 1.49 3.97 14.15
N SER A 343 2.44 3.98 15.09
CA SER A 343 2.58 2.99 16.15
C SER A 343 1.41 3.22 17.13
N ASP A 344 0.20 3.12 16.61
CA ASP A 344 -0.98 3.04 17.43
C ASP A 344 -0.90 1.66 18.09
N ASN A 345 -0.70 1.65 19.42
CA ASN A 345 -0.72 0.45 20.26
C ASN A 345 -2.15 -0.14 20.33
N ARG A 346 -2.71 -0.48 19.18
CA ARG A 346 -4.06 -1.02 18.96
C ARG A 346 -4.08 -2.54 18.95
N THR A 347 -2.95 -3.19 19.16
CA THR A 347 -2.82 -4.66 19.15
C THR A 347 -3.83 -5.32 20.08
N ALA A 348 -4.05 -4.79 21.28
CA ALA A 348 -5.05 -5.31 22.22
C ALA A 348 -6.49 -5.17 21.70
N GLU A 349 -6.82 -4.06 21.05
CA GLU A 349 -8.13 -3.86 20.42
C GLU A 349 -8.35 -4.88 19.30
N TYR A 350 -7.34 -5.07 18.45
CA TYR A 350 -7.46 -5.94 17.28
C TYR A 350 -7.53 -7.41 17.69
N ARG A 351 -6.76 -7.82 18.71
CA ARG A 351 -6.88 -9.15 19.35
C ARG A 351 -8.31 -9.45 19.81
N ARG A 352 -9.00 -8.48 20.42
CA ARG A 352 -10.40 -8.67 20.85
C ARG A 352 -11.33 -8.96 19.68
N MET A 353 -11.12 -8.34 18.53
CA MET A 353 -11.95 -8.60 17.34
C MET A 353 -11.79 -10.00 16.79
N TYR A 354 -10.59 -10.59 16.90
CA TYR A 354 -10.35 -11.98 16.52
C TYR A 354 -10.84 -12.97 17.57
N SER A 355 -10.80 -12.62 18.85
CA SER A 355 -11.20 -13.51 19.95
C SER A 355 -12.66 -13.97 19.88
N SER A 356 -13.54 -13.19 19.25
CA SER A 356 -14.95 -13.54 19.06
C SER A 356 -15.23 -14.35 17.80
N LEU A 357 -14.24 -14.57 16.92
CA LEU A 357 -14.46 -15.32 15.68
C LEU A 357 -14.45 -16.85 15.93
N PRO A 358 -15.30 -17.61 15.20
CA PRO A 358 -15.18 -19.06 15.11
C PRO A 358 -13.84 -19.49 14.53
N ASP A 359 -13.29 -20.61 15.01
CA ASP A 359 -12.00 -21.15 14.54
C ASP A 359 -11.98 -21.42 13.04
N GLN A 360 -13.11 -21.82 12.46
CA GLN A 360 -13.22 -22.03 11.02
C GLN A 360 -12.90 -20.76 10.21
N LEU A 361 -13.33 -19.58 10.69
CA LEU A 361 -13.03 -18.31 10.03
C LEU A 361 -11.56 -17.93 10.23
N ILE A 362 -11.01 -18.18 11.42
CA ILE A 362 -9.57 -17.99 11.69
C ILE A 362 -8.73 -18.87 10.76
N CYS A 363 -9.01 -20.18 10.67
CA CYS A 363 -8.34 -21.09 9.73
C CYS A 363 -8.46 -20.61 8.27
N GLY A 364 -9.63 -20.10 7.88
CA GLY A 364 -9.83 -19.55 6.54
C GLY A 364 -8.93 -18.34 6.26
N LEU A 365 -8.79 -17.43 7.23
CA LEU A 365 -7.88 -16.28 7.13
C LEU A 365 -6.41 -16.71 7.11
N VAL A 366 -6.03 -17.68 7.94
CA VAL A 366 -4.68 -18.27 7.94
C VAL A 366 -4.37 -18.86 6.57
N ARG A 367 -5.31 -19.62 5.98
CA ARG A 367 -5.16 -20.16 4.63
C ARG A 367 -5.03 -19.06 3.57
N LEU A 368 -5.86 -18.02 3.64
CA LEU A 368 -5.84 -16.90 2.70
C LEU A 368 -4.50 -16.13 2.73
N TYR A 369 -3.96 -15.89 3.93
CA TYR A 369 -2.73 -15.11 4.13
C TYR A 369 -1.48 -15.96 4.38
N LYS A 370 -1.55 -17.29 4.22
CA LYS A 370 -0.46 -18.22 4.53
C LYS A 370 0.88 -17.77 3.95
N ASN A 371 0.89 -17.38 2.68
CA ASN A 371 2.10 -16.96 2.00
C ASN A 371 2.64 -15.63 2.52
N ASP A 372 1.78 -14.66 2.85
CA ASP A 372 2.23 -13.41 3.49
C ASP A 372 2.82 -13.70 4.88
N LEU A 373 2.18 -14.57 5.66
CA LEU A 373 2.63 -14.93 7.01
C LEU A 373 4.03 -15.59 6.98
N LEU A 374 4.19 -16.60 6.13
CA LEU A 374 5.47 -17.31 5.97
C LEU A 374 6.55 -16.40 5.37
N LEU A 375 6.23 -15.72 4.26
CA LEU A 375 7.20 -14.93 3.53
C LEU A 375 7.71 -13.75 4.37
N PHE A 376 6.84 -13.07 5.10
CA PHE A 376 7.24 -11.89 5.88
C PHE A 376 7.53 -12.21 7.34
N ASN A 377 7.56 -13.50 7.71
CA ASN A 377 7.84 -13.96 9.07
C ASN A 377 6.92 -13.29 10.10
N TYR A 378 5.61 -13.41 9.89
CA TYR A 378 4.58 -12.99 10.84
C TYR A 378 4.02 -14.19 11.59
N GLN A 379 3.74 -14.02 12.88
CA GLN A 379 3.22 -15.06 13.74
C GLN A 379 1.73 -14.80 14.00
N ILE A 380 0.89 -15.83 13.86
CA ILE A 380 -0.55 -15.64 14.02
C ILE A 380 -0.89 -15.34 15.48
N GLU A 381 -0.06 -15.84 16.39
CA GLU A 381 -0.09 -15.65 17.83
C GLU A 381 0.01 -14.16 18.23
N ASP A 382 0.52 -13.30 17.33
CA ASP A 382 0.53 -11.86 17.54
C ASP A 382 -0.89 -11.29 17.70
N TYR A 383 -1.91 -11.93 17.10
CA TYR A 383 -3.30 -11.47 17.13
C TYR A 383 -4.32 -12.51 17.62
N VAL A 384 -3.94 -13.79 17.67
CA VAL A 384 -4.85 -14.88 18.07
C VAL A 384 -4.20 -15.72 19.17
N ASN A 385 -4.78 -15.69 20.38
CA ASN A 385 -4.31 -16.50 21.52
C ASN A 385 -4.90 -17.93 21.48
N ARG A 386 -4.79 -18.63 20.36
CA ARG A 386 -5.20 -20.04 20.23
C ARG A 386 -4.11 -20.80 19.53
N THR A 387 -3.80 -22.02 19.99
CA THR A 387 -2.86 -22.90 19.29
C THR A 387 -3.51 -23.34 17.99
N ILE A 388 -3.06 -22.80 16.86
CA ILE A 388 -3.65 -23.05 15.55
C ILE A 388 -3.00 -24.29 14.90
N SER A 389 -2.60 -25.28 15.71
CA SER A 389 -1.93 -26.49 15.23
C SER A 389 -2.80 -27.39 14.34
N ALA A 390 -4.09 -27.06 14.21
CA ALA A 390 -5.08 -27.79 13.41
C ALA A 390 -5.48 -27.08 12.10
N CYS A 391 -5.01 -25.84 11.86
CA CYS A 391 -5.01 -25.23 10.54
C CYS A 391 -3.62 -25.43 9.90
#